data_AF-A0A8C6CM22-F1
#
_entry.id   AF-A0A8C6CM22-F1
#
_cell.length_a   1.000
_cell.length_b   1.000
_cell.length_c   1.000
_cell.angle_alpha   90.00
_cell.angle_beta   90.00
_cell.angle_gamma   90.00
#
_symmetry.space_group_name_H-M   'P 1'
#
loop_
_entity.id
_entity.type
_entity.pdbx_description
1 polymer ?
#
loop_
_entity_poly.entity_id
_entity_poly.type
_entity_poly.pdbx_seq_one_letter_code
_entity_poly.pdbx_strand_id
1 'polypeptide(L)'
;MAGNSILLAALSVLSACQQSYFAMQVGKARSKYKVTPPSVSGSPDFERIFRAQQNCVEFYPIFIITLWTAGWYFNQVFATCLGLVYIYSRHQYFWGYAEAAKKRITGFRLSLGVLALLTLLGAVGIMNSFLDEYLDIDIAKKLRHF
;
A
#
# COMPACT_ATOMS: atom_id res chain seq x y z
N MET A 1 -10.66 11.21 20.34
CA MET A 1 -9.44 10.52 19.85
C MET A 1 -9.72 9.48 18.76
N ALA A 2 -10.75 8.62 18.84
CA ALA A 2 -11.07 7.64 17.77
C ALA A 2 -11.61 8.24 16.45
N GLY A 3 -12.28 9.40 16.49
CA GLY A 3 -12.88 10.03 15.30
C GLY A 3 -11.89 10.39 14.18
N ASN A 4 -10.65 10.75 14.55
CA ASN A 4 -9.62 11.25 13.61
C ASN A 4 -8.83 10.14 12.89
N SER A 5 -9.26 8.89 12.99
CA SER A 5 -8.55 7.77 12.33
C SER A 5 -9.48 6.71 11.73
N ILE A 6 -10.80 6.90 11.78
CA ILE A 6 -11.79 5.93 11.25
C ILE A 6 -11.52 5.59 9.78
N LEU A 7 -11.23 6.59 8.94
CA LEU A 7 -10.95 6.35 7.51
C LEU A 7 -9.69 5.50 7.29
N LEU A 8 -8.63 5.75 8.06
CA LEU A 8 -7.37 4.99 7.94
C LEU A 8 -7.56 3.55 8.44
N ALA A 9 -8.31 3.38 9.53
CA ALA A 9 -8.63 2.07 10.07
C ALA A 9 -9.51 1.26 9.10
N ALA A 10 -10.56 1.86 8.55
CA ALA A 10 -11.42 1.22 7.54
C ALA A 10 -10.62 0.80 6.30
N LEU A 11 -9.74 1.68 5.81
CA LEU A 11 -8.85 1.37 4.69
C LEU A 11 -7.83 0.27 5.03
N SER A 12 -7.31 0.26 6.26
CA SER A 12 -6.39 -0.77 6.74
C SER A 12 -7.07 -2.14 6.73
N VAL A 13 -8.30 -2.24 7.25
CA VAL A 13 -9.10 -3.49 7.21
C VAL A 13 -9.36 -3.93 5.77
N LEU A 14 -9.77 -3.02 4.88
CA LEU A 14 -9.98 -3.33 3.47
C LEU A 14 -8.71 -3.86 2.80
N SER A 15 -7.57 -3.24 3.08
CA SER A 15 -6.27 -3.69 2.53
C SER A 15 -5.84 -5.05 3.08
N ALA A 16 -6.15 -5.35 4.35
CA ALA A 16 -5.91 -6.66 4.95
C ALA A 16 -6.78 -7.74 4.30
N CYS A 17 -8.04 -7.43 3.99
CA CYS A 17 -8.91 -8.31 3.21
C CYS A 17 -8.33 -8.61 1.82
N GLN A 18 -7.72 -7.62 1.15
CA GLN A 18 -7.03 -7.83 -0.12
C GLN A 18 -5.82 -8.78 0.02
N GLN A 19 -5.01 -8.63 1.08
CA GLN A 19 -3.89 -9.53 1.34
C GLN A 19 -4.36 -10.97 1.59
N SER A 20 -5.40 -11.14 2.40
CA SER A 20 -6.05 -12.43 2.63
C SER A 20 -6.59 -13.05 1.35
N TYR A 21 -7.22 -12.24 0.49
CA TYR A 21 -7.68 -12.67 -0.82
C TYR A 21 -6.51 -13.17 -1.69
N PHE A 22 -5.40 -12.44 -1.79
CA PHE A 22 -4.24 -12.90 -2.56
C PHE A 22 -3.65 -14.21 -2.00
N ALA A 23 -3.59 -14.36 -0.68
CA ALA A 23 -3.16 -15.60 -0.04
C ALA A 23 -4.09 -16.79 -0.40
N MET A 24 -5.42 -16.57 -0.39
CA MET A 24 -6.39 -17.58 -0.84
C MET A 24 -6.17 -17.96 -2.32
N GLN A 25 -5.86 -16.99 -3.18
CA GLN A 25 -5.59 -17.25 -4.60
C GLN A 25 -4.32 -18.09 -4.79
N VAL A 26 -3.27 -17.86 -3.99
CA VAL A 26 -2.09 -18.74 -3.94
C VAL A 26 -2.49 -20.16 -3.50
N GLY A 27 -3.32 -20.30 -2.47
CA GLY A 27 -3.84 -21.60 -2.03
C GLY A 27 -4.57 -22.35 -3.14
N LYS A 28 -5.47 -21.67 -3.87
CA LYS A 28 -6.16 -22.23 -5.04
C LYS A 28 -5.18 -22.63 -6.15
N ALA A 29 -4.17 -21.81 -6.40
CA ALA A 29 -3.14 -22.11 -7.39
C ALA A 29 -2.30 -23.35 -7.01
N ARG A 30 -1.99 -23.54 -5.72
CA ARG A 30 -1.32 -24.76 -5.24
C ARG A 30 -2.13 -26.01 -5.58
N SER A 31 -3.43 -26.00 -5.31
CA SER A 31 -4.33 -27.11 -5.65
C SER A 31 -4.40 -27.34 -7.17
N LYS A 32 -4.58 -26.27 -7.95
CA LYS A 32 -4.71 -26.34 -9.42
C LYS A 32 -3.44 -26.90 -10.09
N TYR A 33 -2.26 -26.44 -9.68
CA TYR A 33 -0.98 -26.80 -10.27
C TYR A 33 -0.25 -27.92 -9.50
N LYS A 34 -0.92 -28.54 -8.51
CA LYS A 34 -0.40 -29.65 -7.69
C LYS A 34 0.95 -29.33 -7.02
N VAL A 35 1.11 -28.11 -6.49
CA VAL A 35 2.32 -27.67 -5.78
C VAL A 35 2.13 -27.83 -4.28
N THR A 36 2.53 -28.99 -3.76
CA THR A 36 2.45 -29.32 -2.32
C THR A 36 3.51 -28.54 -1.53
N PRO A 37 3.16 -27.93 -0.38
CA PRO A 37 4.16 -27.39 0.55
C PRO A 37 5.21 -28.45 0.96
N PRO A 38 6.48 -28.07 1.20
CA PRO A 38 7.03 -26.71 1.28
C PRO A 38 7.43 -26.12 -0.08
N SER A 39 7.15 -26.79 -1.21
CA SER A 39 7.58 -26.30 -2.52
C SER A 39 6.97 -24.92 -2.83
N VAL A 40 7.81 -24.05 -3.39
CA VAL A 40 7.44 -22.72 -3.91
C VAL A 40 7.73 -22.58 -5.40
N SER A 41 8.07 -23.69 -6.06
CA SER A 41 8.40 -23.77 -7.48
C SER A 41 7.56 -24.87 -8.15
N GLY A 42 7.26 -24.70 -9.44
CA GLY A 42 6.36 -25.59 -10.16
C GLY A 42 5.99 -25.05 -11.53
N SER A 43 4.70 -24.98 -11.84
CA SER A 43 4.25 -24.35 -13.09
C SER A 43 4.62 -22.87 -13.12
N PRO A 44 5.08 -22.32 -14.27
CA PRO A 44 5.30 -20.88 -14.43
C PRO A 44 4.07 -20.04 -14.03
N ASP A 45 2.86 -20.57 -14.20
CA ASP A 45 1.62 -19.88 -13.81
C ASP A 45 1.43 -19.83 -12.30
N PHE A 46 1.79 -20.90 -11.60
CA PHE A 46 1.83 -20.93 -10.14
C PHE A 46 2.85 -19.92 -9.62
N GLU A 47 4.06 -19.95 -10.17
CA GLU A 47 5.16 -19.09 -9.72
C GLU A 47 4.82 -17.61 -9.89
N ARG A 48 4.15 -17.22 -10.99
CA ARG A 48 3.70 -15.83 -11.16
C ARG A 48 2.70 -15.40 -10.09
N ILE A 49 1.70 -16.23 -9.77
CA ILE A 49 0.71 -15.94 -8.72
C ILE A 49 1.39 -15.87 -7.34
N PHE A 50 2.27 -16.82 -7.04
CA PHE A 50 3.02 -16.87 -5.80
C PHE A 50 3.92 -15.63 -5.62
N ARG A 51 4.71 -15.28 -6.65
CA ARG A 51 5.58 -14.09 -6.62
C ARG A 51 4.81 -12.78 -6.59
N ALA A 52 3.63 -12.72 -7.22
CA ALA A 52 2.74 -11.56 -7.13
C ALA A 52 2.28 -11.33 -5.68
N GLN A 53 1.81 -12.38 -5.00
CA GLN A 53 1.41 -12.31 -3.59
C GLN A 53 2.58 -11.94 -2.67
N GLN A 54 3.75 -12.56 -2.85
CA GLN A 54 4.94 -12.28 -2.04
C GLN A 54 5.37 -10.82 -2.16
N ASN A 55 5.40 -10.25 -3.37
CA ASN A 55 5.71 -8.83 -3.53
C ASN A 55 4.68 -7.92 -2.84
N CYS A 56 3.39 -8.27 -2.88
CA CYS A 56 2.39 -7.53 -2.12
C CYS A 56 2.65 -7.60 -0.61
N VAL A 57 3.10 -8.74 -0.08
CA VAL A 57 3.50 -8.89 1.34
C VAL A 57 4.71 -8.04 1.68
N GLU A 58 5.77 -8.05 0.88
CA GLU A 58 6.99 -7.27 1.11
C GLU A 58 6.71 -5.76 1.22
N PHE A 59 5.78 -5.25 0.42
CA PHE A 59 5.42 -3.83 0.41
C PHE A 59 4.29 -3.46 1.38
N TYR A 60 3.58 -4.42 1.95
CA TYR A 60 2.44 -4.13 2.82
C TYR A 60 2.82 -3.37 4.10
N PRO A 61 3.91 -3.71 4.81
CA PRO A 61 4.37 -2.92 5.96
C PRO A 61 4.72 -1.48 5.57
N ILE A 62 5.38 -1.28 4.42
CA ILE A 62 5.74 0.05 3.91
C ILE A 62 4.48 0.87 3.67
N PHE A 63 3.48 0.27 3.03
CA PHE A 63 2.17 0.91 2.79
C PHE A 63 1.49 1.32 4.10
N ILE A 64 1.40 0.42 5.08
CA ILE A 64 0.71 0.73 6.34
C ILE A 64 1.43 1.85 7.09
N ILE A 65 2.76 1.81 7.23
CA ILE A 65 3.50 2.87 7.91
C ILE A 65 3.29 4.22 7.19
N THR A 66 3.49 4.27 5.87
CA THR A 66 3.36 5.52 5.11
C THR A 66 1.93 6.06 5.09
N LEU A 67 0.91 5.19 5.03
CA LEU A 67 -0.50 5.56 5.13
C LEU A 67 -0.82 6.24 6.45
N TRP A 68 -0.43 5.62 7.57
CA TRP A 68 -0.72 6.14 8.90
C TRP A 68 0.06 7.42 9.19
N THR A 69 1.34 7.47 8.82
CA THR A 69 2.16 8.68 8.95
C THR A 69 1.57 9.84 8.14
N ALA A 70 1.24 9.64 6.85
CA ALA A 70 0.61 10.68 6.05
C ALA A 70 -0.78 11.08 6.60
N GLY A 71 -1.55 10.11 7.08
CA GLY A 71 -2.90 10.35 7.60
C GLY A 71 -2.92 11.16 8.89
N TRP A 72 -1.97 10.92 9.81
CA TRP A 72 -1.88 11.64 11.08
C TRP A 72 -1.17 12.99 10.98
N TYR A 73 -0.05 13.05 10.25
CA TYR A 73 0.80 14.24 10.23
C TYR A 73 0.48 15.21 9.08
N PHE A 74 -0.20 14.76 8.03
CA PHE A 74 -0.54 15.60 6.88
C PHE A 74 -2.04 15.80 6.73
N ASN A 75 -2.77 14.77 6.28
CA ASN A 75 -4.21 14.84 6.12
C ASN A 75 -4.85 13.45 5.95
N GLN A 76 -5.81 13.15 6.82
CA GLN A 76 -6.48 11.84 6.85
C GLN A 76 -7.24 11.51 5.56
N VAL A 77 -7.94 12.49 4.96
CA VAL A 77 -8.77 12.28 3.76
C VAL A 77 -7.89 12.01 2.54
N PHE A 78 -6.86 12.84 2.31
CA PHE A 78 -5.92 12.64 1.20
C PHE A 78 -5.18 11.31 1.30
N ALA A 79 -4.68 10.95 2.49
CA ALA A 79 -4.02 9.66 2.72
C ALA A 79 -4.96 8.49 2.43
N THR A 80 -6.23 8.59 2.80
CA THR A 80 -7.25 7.57 2.53
C THR A 80 -7.52 7.43 1.04
N CYS A 81 -7.72 8.53 0.31
CA CYS A 81 -7.92 8.48 -1.15
C CYS A 81 -6.73 7.85 -1.85
N LEU A 82 -5.50 8.23 -1.49
CA LEU A 82 -4.29 7.62 -2.01
C LEU A 82 -4.21 6.13 -1.68
N GLY A 83 -4.56 5.72 -0.46
CA GLY A 83 -4.57 4.31 -0.09
C GLY A 83 -5.62 3.48 -0.85
N LEU A 84 -6.75 4.05 -1.25
CA LEU A 84 -7.69 3.38 -2.17
C LEU A 84 -7.06 3.16 -3.55
N VAL A 85 -6.35 4.17 -4.08
CA VAL A 85 -5.59 4.04 -5.33
C VAL A 85 -4.49 2.98 -5.19
N TYR A 86 -3.82 2.89 -4.04
CA TYR A 86 -2.84 1.84 -3.77
C TYR A 86 -3.48 0.44 -3.84
N ILE A 87 -4.60 0.22 -3.14
CA ILE A 87 -5.33 -1.06 -3.16
C ILE A 87 -5.74 -1.42 -4.60
N TYR A 88 -6.29 -0.47 -5.35
CA TYR A 88 -6.63 -0.69 -6.76
C TYR A 88 -5.42 -1.08 -7.60
N SER A 89 -4.31 -0.34 -7.46
CA SER A 89 -3.06 -0.62 -8.19
C SER A 89 -2.47 -1.99 -7.86
N ARG A 90 -2.59 -2.44 -6.61
CA ARG A 90 -2.16 -3.78 -6.17
C ARG A 90 -3.04 -4.87 -6.75
N HIS A 91 -4.34 -4.63 -6.91
CA HIS A 91 -5.23 -5.55 -7.61
C HIS A 91 -4.82 -5.71 -9.08
N GLN A 92 -4.57 -4.60 -9.79
CA GLN A 92 -4.08 -4.60 -11.17
C GLN A 92 -2.71 -5.29 -11.29
N TYR A 93 -1.79 -5.00 -10.37
CA TYR A 93 -0.48 -5.64 -10.30
C TYR A 93 -0.60 -7.16 -10.17
N PHE A 94 -1.39 -7.63 -9.20
CA PHE A 94 -1.52 -9.05 -8.89
C PHE A 94 -2.07 -9.84 -10.08
N TRP A 95 -3.20 -9.41 -10.63
CA TRP A 95 -3.84 -10.11 -11.74
C TRP A 95 -3.09 -9.94 -13.06
N GLY A 96 -2.51 -8.78 -13.30
CA GLY A 96 -1.61 -8.57 -14.44
C GLY A 96 -0.43 -9.53 -14.38
N TYR A 97 0.20 -9.70 -13.22
CA TYR A 97 1.33 -10.63 -13.08
C TYR A 97 0.88 -12.09 -13.21
N ALA A 98 -0.24 -12.47 -12.58
CA ALA A 98 -0.81 -13.81 -12.71
C ALA A 98 -1.00 -14.22 -14.18
N GLU A 99 -1.51 -13.29 -15.00
CA GLU A 99 -1.66 -13.51 -16.43
C GLU A 99 -0.30 -13.59 -17.15
N ALA A 100 0.51 -12.53 -17.08
CA ALA A 100 1.81 -12.48 -17.73
C ALA A 100 2.79 -11.56 -17.01
N ALA A 101 4.07 -11.96 -16.95
CA ALA A 101 5.11 -11.20 -16.24
C ALA A 101 5.23 -9.72 -16.67
N LYS A 102 5.00 -9.41 -17.96
CA LYS A 102 5.05 -8.04 -18.50
C LYS A 102 3.83 -7.19 -18.11
N LYS A 103 2.66 -7.80 -17.88
CA LYS A 103 1.41 -7.08 -17.57
C LYS A 103 1.38 -6.54 -16.14
N ARG A 104 2.31 -6.96 -15.27
CA ARG A 104 2.43 -6.44 -13.89
C ARG A 104 2.84 -4.96 -13.82
N ILE A 105 3.52 -4.45 -14.85
CA ILE A 105 4.27 -3.19 -14.77
C ILE A 105 3.38 -1.97 -14.50
N THR A 106 2.20 -1.90 -15.13
CA THR A 106 1.28 -0.77 -14.95
C THR A 106 0.81 -0.65 -13.50
N GLY A 107 0.30 -1.75 -12.93
CA GLY A 107 -0.13 -1.79 -11.53
C GLY A 107 1.03 -1.53 -10.57
N PHE A 108 2.22 -2.08 -10.88
CA PHE A 108 3.41 -1.86 -10.05
C PHE A 108 3.83 -0.39 -9.99
N ARG A 109 3.95 0.27 -11.14
CA ARG A 109 4.36 1.69 -11.22
C ARG A 109 3.37 2.60 -10.52
N LEU A 110 2.06 2.35 -10.69
CA LEU A 110 1.03 3.10 -9.99
C LEU A 110 1.16 2.92 -8.47
N SER A 111 1.36 1.67 -8.00
CA SER A 111 1.53 1.39 -6.58
C SER A 111 2.76 2.08 -5.97
N LEU A 112 3.88 2.11 -6.71
CA LEU A 112 5.10 2.81 -6.30
C LEU A 112 4.92 4.32 -6.28
N GLY A 113 4.25 4.90 -7.28
CA GLY A 113 3.98 6.34 -7.31
C GLY A 113 3.13 6.78 -6.12
N VAL A 114 2.10 6.00 -5.78
CA VAL A 114 1.27 6.25 -4.60
C VAL A 114 2.07 6.12 -3.30
N LEU A 115 2.92 5.10 -3.16
CA LEU A 115 3.78 4.93 -1.99
C LEU A 115 4.78 6.08 -1.83
N ALA A 116 5.41 6.51 -2.92
CA ALA A 116 6.33 7.64 -2.91
C ALA A 116 5.60 8.92 -2.49
N LEU A 117 4.38 9.14 -2.98
CA LEU A 117 3.57 10.29 -2.60
C LEU A 117 3.14 10.23 -1.13
N LEU A 118 2.66 9.09 -0.62
CA LEU A 118 2.34 8.92 0.81
C LEU A 118 3.58 9.17 1.68
N THR A 119 4.75 8.68 1.27
CA THR A 119 6.02 8.91 1.97
C THR A 119 6.36 10.40 2.02
N LEU A 120 6.24 11.10 0.88
CA LEU A 120 6.48 12.54 0.79
C LEU A 120 5.54 13.33 1.69
N LEU A 121 4.23 13.04 1.63
CA LEU A 121 3.23 13.70 2.47
C LEU A 121 3.49 13.45 3.96
N GLY A 122 3.82 12.22 4.34
CA GLY A 122 4.20 11.87 5.70
C GLY A 122 5.44 12.63 6.17
N ALA A 123 6.49 12.70 5.34
CA ALA A 123 7.71 13.44 5.66
C ALA A 123 7.48 14.94 5.80
N VAL A 124 6.69 15.55 4.91
CA VAL A 124 6.30 16.97 4.99
C VAL A 124 5.49 17.24 6.25
N GLY A 125 4.53 16.36 6.57
CA GLY A 125 3.74 16.46 7.79
C GLY A 125 4.60 16.41 9.05
N ILE A 126 5.49 15.42 9.16
CA ILE A 126 6.43 15.30 10.29
C ILE A 126 7.31 16.54 10.39
N MET A 127 7.87 17.00 9.27
CA MET A 127 8.72 18.19 9.24
C MET A 127 7.96 19.41 9.77
N ASN A 128 6.73 19.64 9.30
CA ASN A 128 5.92 20.76 9.77
C ASN A 128 5.64 20.67 11.29
N SER A 129 5.27 19.48 11.79
CA SER A 129 5.07 19.26 13.23
C SER A 129 6.35 19.47 14.04
N PHE A 130 7.51 19.06 13.52
CA PHE A 130 8.79 19.26 14.19
C PHE A 130 9.18 20.75 14.25
N LEU A 131 8.98 21.49 13.17
CA LEU A 131 9.27 22.92 13.12
C LEU A 131 8.35 23.74 14.04
N ASP A 132 7.08 23.35 14.14
CA ASP A 132 6.12 23.97 15.05
C ASP A 132 6.51 23.71 16.52
N GLU A 133 6.79 22.45 16.87
CA GLU A 133 7.06 22.04 18.26
C GLU A 133 8.42 22.54 18.80
N TYR A 134 9.47 22.54 17.97
CA TYR A 134 10.84 22.78 18.45
C TYR A 134 11.41 24.14 18.05
N LEU A 135 10.86 24.80 17.04
CA LEU A 135 11.39 26.07 16.52
C LEU A 135 10.36 27.21 16.52
N ASP A 136 9.11 26.98 16.94
CA ASP A 136 7.98 27.92 16.84
C ASP A 136 7.77 28.46 15.40
N ILE A 137 8.14 27.67 14.38
CA ILE A 137 7.97 28.02 12.96
C ILE A 137 6.79 27.23 12.38
N ASP A 138 5.62 27.86 12.35
CA ASP A 138 4.46 27.30 11.65
C ASP A 138 4.45 27.72 10.16
N ILE A 139 5.01 26.87 9.29
CA ILE A 139 5.06 27.11 7.84
C ILE A 139 3.63 27.17 7.25
N ALA A 140 2.69 26.36 7.77
CA ALA A 140 1.33 26.26 7.27
C ALA A 140 0.44 27.47 7.63
N LYS A 141 0.74 28.18 8.73
CA LYS A 141 0.14 29.50 9.02
C LYS A 141 0.77 30.60 8.18
N LYS A 142 2.10 30.58 7.99
CA LYS A 142 2.80 31.62 7.20
C LYS A 142 2.38 31.65 5.74
N LEU A 143 2.11 30.50 5.13
CA LEU A 143 1.62 30.40 3.73
C LEU A 143 0.16 30.82 3.55
N ARG A 144 -0.64 30.91 4.63
CA ARG A 144 -2.04 31.38 4.58
C ARG A 144 -2.19 32.89 4.74
N HIS A 145 -1.10 33.60 5.01
CA HIS A 145 -1.07 35.06 5.21
C HIS A 145 -0.53 35.83 3.99
N PHE A 146 -0.28 35.16 2.88
CA PHE A 146 -0.07 35.76 1.56
C PHE A 146 -1.28 35.43 0.66
#